data_AF-A0A7Y2TF61-F1
#
_entry.id   AF-A0A7Y2TF61-F1
#
_cell.length_a   1.000
_cell.length_b   1.000
_cell.length_c   1.000
_cell.angle_alpha   90.00
_cell.angle_beta   90.00
_cell.angle_gamma   90.00
#
_symmetry.space_group_name_H-M   'P 1'
#
loop_
_entity.id
_entity.type
_entity.pdbx_description
1 polymer ?
#
loop_
_entity_poly.entity_id
_entity_poly.type
_entity_poly.pdbx_seq_one_letter_code
_entity_poly.pdbx_strand_id
1 'polypeptide(L)'
;MQNKGIRKQRDTSYSMTQRLLKKLGEGRVVEYWTKYGMYKSAELLSKEMQEYVSPYVLRYMSNKYDWKRHVNKNSPIYKGVKAGTVPAAYYKHLIFPEEITNNEPNK
;
A
#
# COMPACT_ATOMS: atom_id res chain seq x y z
N MET A 1 36.24 -4.20 24.55
CA MET A 1 34.77 -4.06 24.63
C MET A 1 34.39 -2.79 23.86
N GLN A 2 33.75 -2.90 22.69
CA GLN A 2 33.35 -1.71 21.93
C GLN A 2 32.09 -1.12 22.55
N ASN A 3 32.20 0.11 23.04
CA ASN A 3 31.09 0.93 23.51
C ASN A 3 30.17 1.22 22.31
N LYS A 4 29.11 0.41 22.13
CA LYS A 4 28.02 0.74 21.20
C LYS A 4 27.24 1.91 21.81
N GLY A 5 27.68 3.13 21.53
CA GLY A 5 26.99 4.35 21.94
C GLY A 5 25.51 4.25 21.60
N ILE A 6 24.65 4.39 22.61
CA ILE A 6 23.19 4.41 22.45
C ILE A 6 22.88 5.65 21.60
N ARG A 7 22.67 5.45 20.30
CA ARG A 7 22.27 6.53 19.39
C ARG A 7 20.90 7.04 19.85
N LYS A 8 20.82 8.32 20.21
CA LYS A 8 19.56 9.00 20.54
C LYS A 8 18.57 8.76 19.40
N GLN A 9 17.39 8.24 19.73
CA GLN A 9 16.35 7.98 18.74
C GLN A 9 15.99 9.28 18.01
N ARG A 10 16.00 9.25 16.67
CA ARG A 10 15.68 10.44 15.86
C ARG A 10 14.21 10.78 16.04
N ASP A 11 13.93 12.03 16.40
CA ASP A 11 12.56 12.54 16.38
C ASP A 11 12.06 12.51 14.93
N THR A 12 10.93 11.84 14.73
CA THR A 12 10.27 11.65 13.44
C THR A 12 8.82 12.10 13.47
N SER A 13 8.41 12.80 14.54
CA SER A 13 7.05 13.25 14.80
C SER A 13 6.50 14.18 13.73
N TYR A 14 7.40 14.89 13.02
CA TYR A 14 7.08 15.74 11.87
C TYR A 14 6.70 14.94 10.62
N SER A 15 7.04 13.65 10.55
CA SER A 15 6.77 12.85 9.35
C SER A 15 5.27 12.66 9.16
N MET A 16 4.81 12.81 7.92
CA MET A 16 3.39 12.62 7.59
C MET A 16 2.87 11.25 8.03
N THR A 17 3.70 10.21 7.92
CA THR A 17 3.41 8.87 8.42
C THR A 17 3.04 8.88 9.91
N GLN A 18 3.87 9.46 10.78
CA GLN A 18 3.59 9.48 12.21
C GLN A 18 2.40 10.36 12.55
N ARG A 19 2.21 11.47 11.82
CA ARG A 19 1.07 12.37 12.02
C ARG A 19 -0.25 11.72 11.64
N LEU A 20 -0.29 10.98 10.53
CA LEU A 20 -1.44 10.14 10.14
C LEU A 20 -1.76 9.11 11.21
N LEU A 21 -0.75 8.35 11.66
CA LEU A 21 -0.93 7.32 12.68
C LEU A 21 -1.41 7.90 14.02
N LYS A 22 -0.91 9.08 14.40
CA LYS A 22 -1.31 9.76 15.64
C LYS A 22 -2.72 10.34 15.57
N LYS A 23 -3.11 10.92 14.43
CA LYS A 23 -4.40 11.62 14.28
C LYS A 23 -5.56 10.70 13.91
N LEU A 24 -5.33 9.73 13.01
CA LEU A 24 -6.38 8.87 12.46
C LEU A 24 -6.26 7.41 12.91
N GLY A 25 -5.08 7.00 13.39
CA GLY A 25 -4.79 5.60 13.68
C GLY A 25 -4.46 4.78 12.44
N GLU A 26 -3.74 3.68 12.64
CA GLU A 26 -3.31 2.80 11.55
C GLU A 26 -4.50 2.17 10.80
N GLY A 27 -5.49 1.66 11.54
CA GLY A 27 -6.64 0.96 10.96
C GLY A 27 -7.41 1.82 9.95
N ARG A 28 -7.56 3.12 10.23
CA ARG A 28 -8.22 4.05 9.30
C ARG A 28 -7.42 4.21 8.02
N VAL A 29 -6.10 4.41 8.13
CA VAL A 29 -5.22 4.55 6.96
C VAL A 29 -5.24 3.27 6.10
N VAL A 30 -5.23 2.10 6.75
CA VAL A 30 -5.34 0.79 6.07
C VAL A 30 -6.69 0.64 5.36
N GLU A 31 -7.79 1.05 5.98
CA GLU A 31 -9.12 0.99 5.38
C GLU A 31 -9.18 1.76 4.06
N TYR A 32 -8.68 3.01 4.06
CA TYR A 32 -8.60 3.82 2.85
C TYR A 32 -7.72 3.14 1.81
N TRP A 33 -6.50 2.72 2.19
CA TRP A 33 -5.57 2.03 1.29
C TRP A 33 -6.22 0.81 0.62
N THR A 34 -6.84 -0.06 1.41
CA THR A 34 -7.46 -1.29 0.93
C THR A 34 -8.59 -1.00 -0.03
N LYS A 35 -9.46 -0.02 0.29
CA LYS A 35 -10.64 0.30 -0.51
C LYS A 35 -10.30 1.07 -1.78
N TYR A 36 -9.48 2.11 -1.67
CA TYR A 36 -9.29 3.10 -2.73
C TYR A 36 -7.91 3.08 -3.39
N GLY A 37 -6.93 2.42 -2.78
CA GLY A 37 -5.54 2.39 -3.26
C GLY A 37 -4.83 3.73 -3.07
N MET A 38 -3.63 3.86 -3.63
CA MET A 38 -2.70 4.95 -3.30
C MET A 38 -3.26 6.35 -3.53
N TYR A 39 -3.65 6.68 -4.77
CA TYR A 39 -3.98 8.07 -5.15
C TYR A 39 -5.24 8.59 -4.47
N LYS A 40 -6.32 7.79 -4.51
CA LYS A 40 -7.61 8.24 -3.97
C LYS A 40 -7.61 8.27 -2.44
N SER A 41 -6.88 7.36 -1.80
CA SER A 41 -6.67 7.42 -0.35
C SER A 41 -5.89 8.66 0.05
N ALA A 42 -4.84 9.03 -0.68
CA ALA A 42 -4.08 10.25 -0.40
C ALA A 42 -4.95 11.50 -0.49
N GLU A 43 -5.83 11.60 -1.49
CA GLU A 43 -6.79 12.70 -1.61
C GLU A 43 -7.74 12.77 -0.41
N LEU A 44 -8.32 11.64 0.00
CA LEU A 44 -9.30 11.58 1.09
C LEU A 44 -8.65 11.85 2.46
N LEU A 45 -7.50 11.23 2.71
CA LEU A 45 -6.70 11.49 3.91
C LEU A 45 -6.24 12.94 3.96
N SER A 46 -5.95 13.58 2.82
CA SER A 46 -5.58 15.00 2.82
C SER A 46 -6.73 15.89 3.30
N LYS A 47 -7.97 15.59 2.89
CA LYS A 47 -9.17 16.31 3.34
C LYS A 47 -9.40 16.09 4.84
N GLU A 48 -9.28 14.86 5.32
CA GLU A 48 -9.50 14.50 6.73
C GLU A 48 -8.40 15.07 7.64
N MET A 49 -7.15 15.10 7.16
CA MET A 49 -6.03 15.72 7.86
C MET A 49 -6.10 17.25 7.82
N GLN A 50 -6.82 17.83 6.86
CA GLN A 50 -6.75 19.26 6.47
C GLN A 50 -5.33 19.67 6.06
N GLU A 51 -4.59 18.75 5.45
CA GLU A 51 -3.20 18.93 5.04
C GLU A 51 -2.86 17.98 3.89
N TYR A 52 -1.93 18.37 3.02
CA TYR A 52 -1.50 17.52 1.92
C TYR A 52 -0.82 16.22 2.40
N VAL A 53 -1.41 15.08 2.05
CA VAL A 53 -0.83 13.75 2.21
C VAL A 53 -0.36 13.28 0.84
N SER A 54 0.95 13.09 0.67
CA SER A 54 1.50 12.58 -0.59
C SER A 54 1.09 11.11 -0.83
N PRO A 55 0.73 10.72 -2.07
CA PRO A 55 0.52 9.32 -2.43
C PRO A 55 1.70 8.41 -2.06
N TYR A 56 2.94 8.94 -2.09
CA TYR A 56 4.14 8.19 -1.75
C TYR A 56 4.25 7.86 -0.26
N VAL A 57 3.58 8.61 0.62
CA VAL A 57 3.46 8.24 2.04
C VAL A 57 2.73 6.90 2.17
N LEU A 58 1.62 6.73 1.45
CA LEU A 58 0.88 5.48 1.45
C LEU A 58 1.66 4.34 0.80
N ARG A 59 2.40 4.60 -0.29
CA ARG A 59 3.31 3.59 -0.86
C ARG A 59 4.38 3.15 0.13
N TYR A 60 4.95 4.10 0.88
CA TYR A 60 5.93 3.79 1.92
C TYR A 60 5.31 2.95 3.02
N MET A 61 4.13 3.34 3.52
CA MET A 61 3.44 2.62 4.59
C MET A 61 3.05 1.21 4.15
N SER A 62 2.49 1.04 2.95
CA SER A 62 2.13 -0.29 2.45
C SER A 62 3.33 -1.21 2.29
N ASN A 63 4.47 -0.69 1.86
CA ASN A 63 5.71 -1.47 1.82
C ASN A 63 6.26 -1.76 3.22
N LYS A 64 6.21 -0.79 4.14
CA LYS A 64 6.76 -0.93 5.50
C LYS A 64 5.98 -1.93 6.35
N TYR A 65 4.66 -1.92 6.24
CA TYR A 65 3.75 -2.73 7.04
C TYR A 65 3.16 -3.91 6.25
N ASP A 66 3.69 -4.18 5.05
CA ASP A 66 3.26 -5.22 4.13
C ASP A 66 1.75 -5.23 3.82
N TRP A 67 1.14 -4.05 3.71
CA TRP A 67 -0.29 -3.94 3.44
C TRP A 67 -0.62 -4.39 2.02
N LYS A 68 -1.51 -5.38 1.93
CA LYS A 68 -2.04 -5.90 0.67
C LYS A 68 -3.43 -5.38 0.39
N ARG A 69 -3.79 -5.29 -0.89
CA ARG A 69 -5.17 -5.01 -1.31
C ARG A 69 -5.54 -5.80 -2.56
N HIS A 70 -6.82 -6.09 -2.74
CA HIS A 70 -7.28 -6.65 -4.00
C HIS A 70 -7.11 -5.64 -5.14
N VAL A 71 -6.62 -6.14 -6.27
CA VAL A 71 -6.53 -5.33 -7.49
C VAL A 71 -7.93 -5.03 -8.03
N ASN A 72 -8.10 -3.80 -8.53
CA ASN A 72 -9.32 -3.46 -9.25
C ASN A 72 -9.29 -4.14 -10.64
N LYS A 73 -10.26 -5.01 -10.92
CA LYS A 73 -10.39 -5.74 -12.20
C LYS A 73 -10.48 -4.80 -13.42
N ASN A 74 -10.97 -3.58 -13.23
CA ASN A 74 -11.07 -2.58 -14.29
C ASN A 74 -9.77 -1.79 -14.51
N SER A 75 -8.78 -1.94 -13.62
CA SER A 75 -7.52 -1.20 -13.72
C SER A 75 -6.66 -1.68 -14.90
N PRO A 76 -5.85 -0.79 -15.51
CA PRO A 76 -4.86 -1.18 -16.52
C PRO A 76 -3.89 -2.25 -16.01
N ILE A 77 -3.56 -2.24 -14.71
CA ILE A 77 -2.69 -3.22 -14.08
C ILE A 77 -3.30 -4.62 -14.16
N TYR A 78 -4.57 -4.78 -13.78
CA TYR A 78 -5.24 -6.09 -13.87
C TYR A 78 -5.28 -6.59 -15.31
N LYS A 79 -5.65 -5.72 -16.26
CA LYS A 79 -5.73 -6.07 -17.68
C LYS A 79 -4.37 -6.49 -18.24
N GLY A 80 -3.30 -5.76 -17.91
CA GLY A 80 -1.94 -6.08 -18.35
C GLY A 80 -1.39 -7.38 -17.75
N VAL A 81 -1.69 -7.65 -16.47
CA VAL A 81 -1.33 -8.94 -15.84
C VAL A 81 -2.12 -10.09 -16.45
N LYS A 82 -3.43 -9.94 -16.63
CA LYS A 82 -4.29 -10.96 -17.24
C LYS A 82 -3.89 -11.26 -18.69
N ALA A 83 -3.47 -10.25 -19.45
CA ALA A 83 -3.00 -10.41 -20.82
C ALA A 83 -1.55 -10.93 -20.93
N GLY A 84 -0.87 -11.18 -19.81
CA GLY A 84 0.54 -11.64 -19.79
C GLY A 84 1.55 -10.58 -20.21
N THR A 85 1.14 -9.32 -20.36
CA THR A 85 2.02 -8.22 -20.79
C THR A 85 2.98 -7.79 -19.69
N VAL A 86 2.57 -7.93 -18.42
CA VAL A 86 3.40 -7.65 -17.24
C VAL A 86 3.21 -8.74 -16.18
N PRO A 87 4.29 -9.18 -15.48
CA PRO A 87 4.15 -10.17 -14.41
C PRO A 87 3.43 -9.62 -13.17
N ALA A 88 2.55 -10.41 -12.56
CA ALA A 88 1.90 -10.08 -11.28
C ALA A 88 2.92 -9.81 -10.15
N ALA A 89 4.07 -10.49 -10.19
CA ALA A 89 5.14 -10.39 -9.21
C ALA A 89 5.71 -8.97 -9.03
N TYR A 90 5.54 -8.09 -10.03
CA TYR A 90 5.96 -6.69 -9.94
C TYR A 90 5.09 -5.87 -8.96
N TYR A 91 3.89 -6.35 -8.65
CA TYR A 91 2.91 -5.66 -7.83
C TYR A 91 2.72 -6.35 -6.48
N LYS A 92 3.78 -6.41 -5.66
CA LYS A 92 3.81 -7.10 -4.35
C LYS A 92 2.71 -6.70 -3.36
N HIS A 93 2.11 -5.52 -3.52
CA HIS A 93 1.04 -4.99 -2.66
C HIS A 93 -0.37 -5.26 -3.19
N LEU A 94 -0.49 -5.92 -4.35
CA LEU A 94 -1.76 -6.26 -4.99
C LEU A 94 -1.99 -7.78 -4.93
N ILE A 95 -3.19 -8.15 -4.51
CA ILE A 95 -3.72 -9.51 -4.58
C ILE A 95 -4.51 -9.59 -5.89
N PHE A 96 -4.02 -10.38 -6.82
CA PHE A 96 -4.74 -10.72 -8.03
C PHE A 96 -5.64 -11.91 -7.71
N PRO A 97 -6.94 -11.86 -8.04
CA PRO A 97 -7.76 -13.05 -7.96
C PRO A 97 -7.17 -14.10 -8.91
N GLU A 98 -6.87 -15.28 -8.40
CA GLU A 98 -6.60 -16.43 -9.26
C GLU A 98 -7.87 -16.67 -10.07
N GLU A 99 -7.81 -16.49 -11.39
CA GLU A 99 -8.80 -17.16 -12.23
C GLU A 99 -8.49 -18.64 -12.04
N ILE A 100 -9.42 -19.37 -11.41
CA ILE A 100 -9.40 -20.83 -11.33
C ILE A 100 -9.17 -21.29 -12.76
N THR A 101 -7.93 -21.65 -13.07
CA THR A 101 -7.61 -22.32 -14.32
C THR A 101 -8.21 -23.70 -14.12
N ASN A 102 -9.42 -23.90 -14.62
CA ASN A 102 -9.89 -25.21 -15.02
C ASN A 102 -8.93 -25.67 -16.13
N ASN A 103 -7.71 -26.06 -15.75
CA ASN A 103 -6.91 -27.00 -16.51
C ASN A 103 -7.64 -28.34 -16.34
N GLU A 104 -8.76 -28.51 -17.05
CA GLU A 104 -9.14 -29.85 -17.45
C GLU A 104 -8.01 -30.32 -18.37
N PRO A 105 -7.27 -31.39 -18.02
CA PRO A 105 -6.41 -32.04 -18.98
C PRO A 105 -7.33 -32.58 -20.07
N ASN A 106 -7.29 -31.95 -21.25
CA ASN A 106 -7.95 -32.52 -22.42
C ASN A 106 -7.38 -33.92 -22.65
N LYS A 107 -8.31 -34.87 -22.65
CA LYS A 107 -8.13 -36.31 -22.71
C LYS A 107 -7.64 -36.77 -24.08
#